data_AF-A0A7X2NMW4-F1
#
_entry.id   AF-A0A7X2NMW4-F1
#
_cell.length_a   1.000
_cell.length_b   1.000
_cell.length_c   1.000
_cell.angle_alpha   90.00
_cell.angle_beta   90.00
_cell.angle_gamma   90.00
#
_symmetry.space_group_name_H-M   'P 1'
#
loop_
_entity.id
_entity.type
_entity.pdbx_description
1 polymer ?
#
loop_
_entity_poly.entity_id
_entity_poly.type
_entity_poly.pdbx_seq_one_letter_code
_entity_poly.pdbx_strand_id
1 'polypeptide(L)' 'MEEKRLAEAYDQRVEEMDAYMKKAGVLSREFDNDLVWRLIQTVKVVNQNKIEIQFRSGIVMVQRLDVWGN' A
#
# COMPACT_ATOMS: atom_id res chain seq x y z
N MET A 1 24.91 -18.86 20.60
CA MET A 1 23.68 -19.66 20.40
C MET A 1 22.47 -18.77 20.16
N GLU A 2 22.31 -17.67 20.90
CA GLU A 2 21.17 -16.74 20.74
C GLU A 2 21.19 -15.96 19.41
N GLU A 3 22.36 -15.46 19.02
CA GLU A 3 22.53 -14.69 17.78
C GLU A 3 22.16 -15.47 16.52
N LYS A 4 22.42 -16.79 16.52
CA LYS A 4 22.04 -17.69 15.43
C LYS A 4 20.52 -17.83 15.29
N ARG A 5 19.80 -17.88 16.42
CA ARG A 5 18.33 -17.95 16.44
C ARG A 5 17.69 -16.65 15.97
N LEU A 6 18.29 -15.52 16.30
CA LEU A 6 17.83 -14.21 15.84
C LEU A 6 18.04 -14.04 14.33
N ALA A 7 19.15 -14.54 13.78
CA ALA A 7 19.40 -14.55 12.34
C ALA A 7 18.40 -15.47 11.61
N GLU A 8 18.18 -16.69 12.12
CA GLU A 8 17.20 -17.63 11.57
C GLU A 8 15.76 -17.06 11.58
N ALA A 9 15.38 -16.35 12.65
CA ALA A 9 14.08 -15.68 12.73
C ALA A 9 13.96 -14.49 11.77
N TYR A 10 15.06 -13.78 11.50
CA TYR A 10 15.09 -12.70 10.53
C TYR A 10 14.94 -13.23 9.10
N ASP A 11 15.68 -14.28 8.76
CA ASP A 11 15.60 -14.93 7.44
C ASP A 11 14.19 -15.46 7.17
N GLN A 12 13.58 -16.11 8.17
CA GLN A 12 12.21 -16.61 8.08
C GLN A 12 11.19 -15.46 7.85
N ARG A 13 11.38 -14.32 8.50
CA ARG A 13 10.53 -13.14 8.32
C ARG A 13 10.70 -12.47 6.95
N VAL A 14 11.90 -12.47 6.40
CA VAL A 14 12.19 -11.96 5.05
C VAL A 14 11.52 -12.85 4.01
N GLU A 15 11.57 -14.17 4.19
CA GLU A 15 10.92 -15.14 3.31
C GLU A 15 9.39 -15.03 3.34
N GLU A 16 8.80 -14.85 4.54
CA GLU A 16 7.37 -14.57 4.69
C GLU A 16 6.94 -13.27 4.00
N MET A 17 7.78 -12.22 4.08
CA MET A 17 7.52 -10.96 3.41
C MET A 17 7.62 -11.08 1.89
N ASP A 18 8.61 -11.82 1.36
CA ASP A 18 8.75 -12.07 -0.07
C ASP A 18 7.57 -12.92 -0.60
N ALA A 19 7.11 -13.90 0.17
CA ALA A 19 5.90 -14.67 -0.14
C ALA A 19 4.64 -13.79 -0.16
N TYR A 20 4.51 -12.86 0.80
CA TYR A 20 3.41 -11.89 0.82
C TYR A 20 3.47 -10.93 -0.37
N MET A 21 4.65 -10.44 -0.74
CA MET A 21 4.84 -9.55 -1.89
C MET A 21 4.59 -10.26 -3.22
N LYS A 22 4.97 -11.54 -3.36
CA LYS A 22 4.60 -12.36 -4.52
C LYS A 22 3.10 -12.58 -4.62
N LYS A 23 2.42 -12.80 -3.48
CA LYS A 23 0.96 -12.87 -3.40
C LYS A 23 0.31 -11.51 -3.71
N ALA A 24 0.93 -10.40 -3.30
CA ALA A 24 0.52 -9.04 -3.65
C ALA A 24 0.76 -8.72 -5.13
N GLY A 25 1.78 -9.32 -5.77
CA GLY A 25 1.96 -9.28 -7.22
C GLY A 25 0.81 -9.95 -7.98
N VAL A 26 0.10 -10.91 -7.37
CA VAL A 26 -1.14 -11.51 -7.90
C VAL A 26 -2.37 -10.61 -7.71
N LEU A 27 -2.29 -9.57 -6.85
CA LEU A 27 -3.28 -8.47 -6.78
C LEU A 27 -3.13 -7.45 -7.92
N SER A 28 -2.32 -7.73 -8.96
CA SER A 28 -2.43 -7.05 -10.25
C SER A 28 -3.75 -7.36 -10.99
N ARG A 29 -4.63 -8.18 -10.40
CA ARG A 29 -6.06 -8.23 -10.72
C ARG A 29 -6.76 -7.15 -9.93
N GLU A 30 -7.34 -6.19 -10.66
CA GLU A 30 -8.34 -5.21 -10.21
C GLU A 30 -8.70 -5.35 -8.74
N PHE A 31 -8.17 -4.45 -7.91
CA PHE A 31 -8.56 -4.42 -6.51
C PHE A 31 -10.08 -4.33 -6.43
N ASP A 32 -10.69 -5.19 -5.61
CA ASP A 32 -12.12 -5.10 -5.31
C ASP A 32 -12.40 -3.67 -4.81
N ASN A 33 -13.15 -2.91 -5.60
CA ASN A 33 -13.43 -1.51 -5.33
C ASN A 33 -14.07 -1.35 -3.95
N ASP A 34 -14.92 -2.27 -3.52
CA ASP A 34 -15.55 -2.22 -2.20
C ASP A 34 -14.53 -2.40 -1.09
N LEU A 35 -13.51 -3.23 -1.30
CA LEU A 35 -12.42 -3.42 -0.35
C LEU A 35 -11.50 -2.19 -0.29
N VAL A 36 -11.21 -1.57 -1.43
CA VAL A 36 -10.45 -0.30 -1.48
C VAL A 36 -11.22 0.82 -0.78
N TRP A 37 -12.53 0.94 -1.03
CA TRP A 37 -13.38 1.92 -0.37
C TRP A 37 -13.47 1.72 1.14
N ARG A 38 -13.38 0.49 1.65
CA ARG A 38 -13.33 0.22 3.10
C ARG A 38 -12.07 0.79 3.75
N LEU A 39 -10.95 0.82 3.04
CA LEU A 39 -9.69 1.36 3.56
C LEU A 39 -9.66 2.90 3.55
N ILE A 40 -10.38 3.50 2.62
CA ILE A 40 -10.47 4.95 2.47
C ILE A 40 -11.44 5.52 3.51
N GLN A 41 -10.99 6.54 4.23
CA GLN A 41 -11.82 7.35 5.11
C GLN A 41 -12.39 8.55 4.36
N THR A 42 -11.57 9.26 3.58
CA THR A 42 -12.00 10.46 2.86
C THR A 42 -11.10 10.70 1.64
N VAL A 43 -11.71 11.20 0.56
CA VAL A 43 -10.99 11.76 -0.60
C VAL A 43 -11.35 13.23 -0.70
N LYS A 44 -10.35 14.11 -0.80
CA LYS A 44 -10.53 15.56 -0.94
C LYS A 44 -9.83 16.04 -2.20
N VAL A 45 -10.54 16.82 -3.00
CA VAL A 45 -9.94 17.62 -4.07
C VAL A 45 -9.40 18.89 -3.41
N VAL A 46 -8.08 19.03 -3.38
CA VAL A 46 -7.42 20.18 -2.77
C VAL A 46 -7.38 21.35 -3.75
N ASN A 47 -7.13 21.07 -5.04
CA ASN A 47 -7.26 22.00 -6.14
C ASN A 47 -7.36 21.23 -7.48
N GLN A 48 -7.30 21.94 -8.61
CA GLN A 48 -7.42 21.35 -9.95
C GLN A 48 -6.42 20.23 -10.27
N ASN A 49 -5.24 20.21 -9.65
CA ASN A 49 -4.18 19.25 -9.93
C ASN A 49 -3.73 18.49 -8.68
N LYS A 50 -4.50 18.50 -7.60
CA LYS A 50 -4.10 17.90 -6.33
C LYS A 50 -5.28 17.25 -5.63
N ILE A 51 -5.09 15.99 -5.27
CA ILE A 51 -5.99 15.25 -4.40
C ILE A 51 -5.27 14.80 -3.14
N GLU A 52 -6.04 14.62 -2.09
CA GLU A 52 -5.60 14.05 -0.81
C GLU A 52 -6.53 12.90 -0.46
N ILE A 53 -5.95 11.76 -0.10
CA ILE A 53 -6.65 10.55 0.32
C ILE A 53 -6.23 10.26 1.75
N GLN A 54 -7.21 10.22 2.64
CA GLN A 54 -7.02 9.79 4.01
C GLN A 54 -7.53 8.36 4.16
N PHE A 55 -6.67 7.49 4.69
CA PHE A 55 -7.01 6.11 5.00
C PHE A 55 -7.44 5.99 6.47
N ARG A 56 -8.27 5.00 6.79
CA ARG A 56 -8.71 4.71 8.17
C ARG A 56 -7.56 4.37 9.11
N SER A 57 -6.42 3.92 8.57
CA SER A 57 -5.19 3.70 9.32
C SER A 57 -4.52 4.99 9.81
N GLY A 58 -4.95 6.16 9.33
CA GLY A 58 -4.32 7.45 9.59
C GLY A 58 -3.27 7.86 8.54
N ILE A 59 -2.95 6.98 7.58
CA ILE A 59 -2.09 7.33 6.45
C ILE A 59 -2.77 8.41 5.60
N VAL A 60 -2.00 9.41 5.19
CA VAL A 60 -2.43 10.45 4.26
C VAL A 60 -1.57 10.38 3.01
N MET A 61 -2.20 10.17 1.86
CA MET A 61 -1.56 10.17 0.55
C MET A 61 -1.96 11.45 -0.20
N VAL A 62 -0.95 12.13 -0.75
CA VAL A 62 -1.15 13.34 -1.56
C VAL A 62 -0.63 13.07 -2.95
N GLN A 63 -1.50 13.24 -3.95
CA GLN A 63 -1.13 13.02 -5.34
C GLN A 63 -1.33 14.30 -6.15
N ARG A 64 -0.32 14.65 -6.95
CA ARG A 64 -0.48 15.63 -8.03
C ARG A 64 -0.96 14.92 -9.28
N LEU A 65 -2.02 15.46 -9.88
CA LEU A 65 -2.55 15.00 -11.15
C LEU A 65 -1.86 15.80 -12.24
N ASP A 66 -0.92 15.16 -12.93
CA ASP A 66 -0.39 15.73 -14.16
C ASP A 66 -1.49 15.63 -15.22
N VAL A 67 -1.79 16.74 -15.88
CA VAL A 67 -2.72 16.74 -17.00
C VAL A 67 -1.99 16.04 -18.13
N TRP A 68 -2.41 14.83 -18.48
CA TRP A 68 -1.96 14.19 -19.72
C TRP A 68 -2.41 15.10 -20.87
N GLY A 69 -1.45 15.78 -21.49
CA GLY A 69 -1.69 16.69 -22.61
C GLY A 69 -2.17 15.93 -23.84
N ASN A 70 -3.09 16.57 -24.58
CA ASN A 70 -3.66 16.15 -25.86
C ASN A 70 -2.67 15.54 -26.85
#